data_AF-A0A8H6X090-F1
#
_entry.id   AF-A0A8H6X090-F1
#
_cell.length_a   1.000
_cell.length_b   1.000
_cell.length_c   1.000
_cell.angle_alpha   90.00
_cell.angle_beta   90.00
_cell.angle_gamma   90.00
#
_symmetry.space_group_name_H-M   'P 1'
#
loop_
_entity.id
_entity.type
_entity.pdbx_description
1 polymer ?
#
loop_
_entity_poly.entity_id
_entity_poly.type
_entity_poly.pdbx_seq_one_letter_code
_entity_poly.pdbx_strand_id
1 'polypeptide(L)'
;MATEPDNALAPREEEHDPHYEPVIKLTEQVDTKTHEEDEEVLFKMRAKLFRFDGDAAEWKERGTGDVRLLEHKETHKVRLVMRRDKTLKVCANHVISNDMRLQPNIGSDRSWVWKVAADYSESPPTAETLAIRFANSDNAGQFKTAFEEAQKKNAGLTPATEEAASKPADATPASAGAAVTTETAAEAKAEAADSKAEAADSKADEAPASAATDSSATAATADAGAE
;
A
#
# COMPACT_ATOMS: atom_id res chain seq x y z
N MET A 1 3.91 16.72 -59.34
CA MET A 1 3.51 15.69 -58.35
C MET A 1 2.17 16.11 -57.81
N ALA A 2 1.09 15.51 -58.31
CA ALA A 2 -0.27 15.88 -57.92
C ALA A 2 -0.64 15.13 -56.63
N THR A 3 -1.05 15.87 -55.62
CA THR A 3 -1.67 15.38 -54.39
C THR A 3 -3.08 14.87 -54.71
N GLU A 4 -3.35 13.58 -54.47
CA GLU A 4 -4.69 13.01 -54.56
C GLU A 4 -5.58 13.56 -53.43
N PRO A 5 -6.87 13.83 -53.70
CA PRO A 5 -7.79 14.33 -52.69
C PRO A 5 -8.20 13.20 -51.73
N ASP A 6 -8.12 13.48 -50.43
CA ASP A 6 -8.66 12.64 -49.36
C ASP A 6 -10.17 12.44 -49.58
N ASN A 7 -10.53 11.24 -50.07
CA ASN A 7 -11.90 10.88 -50.39
C ASN A 7 -12.67 10.55 -49.10
N ALA A 8 -13.26 11.58 -48.48
CA ALA A 8 -14.11 11.49 -47.30
C ALA A 8 -15.42 10.67 -47.50
N LEU A 9 -15.61 10.03 -48.65
CA LEU A 9 -16.76 9.21 -49.02
C LEU A 9 -16.37 7.78 -49.42
N ALA A 10 -15.15 7.32 -49.12
CA ALA A 10 -14.81 5.91 -49.24
C ALA A 10 -15.78 5.07 -48.38
N PRO A 11 -16.49 4.07 -48.94
CA PRO A 11 -17.30 3.16 -48.16
C PRO A 11 -16.38 2.53 -47.10
N ARG A 12 -16.67 2.75 -45.82
CA ARG A 12 -16.01 1.98 -44.75
C ARG A 12 -16.36 0.53 -45.02
N GLU A 13 -15.34 -0.30 -45.27
CA GLU A 13 -15.53 -1.75 -45.33
C GLU A 13 -16.30 -2.16 -44.08
N GLU A 14 -17.44 -2.86 -44.27
CA GLU A 14 -18.26 -3.32 -43.14
C GLU A 14 -17.37 -4.16 -42.23
N GLU A 15 -17.12 -3.66 -41.02
CA GLU A 15 -16.29 -4.35 -40.03
C GLU A 15 -16.98 -5.67 -39.66
N HIS A 16 -16.23 -6.77 -39.68
CA HIS A 16 -16.71 -8.10 -39.35
C HIS A 16 -17.13 -8.15 -37.87
N ASP A 17 -18.44 -8.08 -37.59
CA ASP A 17 -19.07 -8.13 -36.27
C ASP A 17 -19.83 -9.47 -36.05
N PRO A 18 -19.14 -10.52 -35.58
CA PRO A 18 -19.76 -11.82 -35.36
C PRO A 18 -20.70 -11.78 -34.15
N HIS A 19 -21.96 -12.17 -34.37
CA HIS A 19 -22.96 -12.28 -33.32
C HIS A 19 -22.78 -13.58 -32.50
N TYR A 20 -22.85 -13.46 -31.17
CA TYR A 20 -22.79 -14.59 -30.24
C TYR A 20 -24.05 -14.65 -29.37
N GLU A 21 -24.66 -15.83 -29.24
CA GLU A 21 -25.75 -16.02 -28.28
C GLU A 21 -25.22 -16.02 -26.82
N PRO A 22 -25.84 -15.27 -25.90
CA PRO A 22 -25.41 -15.24 -24.50
C PRO A 22 -25.65 -16.58 -23.81
N VAL A 23 -24.59 -17.18 -23.27
CA VAL A 23 -24.67 -18.42 -22.46
C VAL A 23 -25.40 -18.19 -21.13
N ILE A 24 -25.27 -16.98 -20.56
CA ILE A 24 -25.90 -16.58 -19.31
C ILE A 24 -26.58 -15.23 -19.54
N LYS A 25 -27.88 -15.17 -19.27
CA LYS A 25 -28.65 -13.92 -19.29
C LYS A 25 -28.73 -13.41 -17.87
N LEU A 26 -28.07 -12.28 -17.58
CA LEU A 26 -28.22 -11.58 -16.31
C LEU A 26 -29.56 -10.83 -16.35
N THR A 27 -30.63 -11.50 -15.94
CA THR A 27 -32.01 -11.00 -16.08
C THR A 27 -32.37 -9.91 -15.09
N GLU A 28 -31.66 -9.82 -13.97
CA GLU A 28 -31.91 -8.84 -12.92
C GLU A 28 -30.71 -7.90 -12.80
N GLN A 29 -31.00 -6.59 -12.82
CA GLN A 29 -29.99 -5.59 -12.49
C GLN A 29 -29.67 -5.70 -11.01
N VAL A 30 -28.46 -6.15 -10.70
CA VAL A 30 -27.99 -6.24 -9.31
C VAL A 30 -27.69 -4.84 -8.81
N ASP A 31 -28.34 -4.43 -7.72
CA ASP A 31 -28.01 -3.18 -7.02
C ASP A 31 -26.62 -3.31 -6.39
N THR A 32 -25.67 -2.52 -6.87
CA THR A 32 -24.29 -2.54 -6.38
C THR A 32 -24.08 -1.41 -5.38
N LYS A 33 -23.90 -1.77 -4.11
CA LYS A 33 -23.53 -0.82 -3.05
C LYS A 33 -22.01 -0.69 -2.96
N THR A 34 -21.55 0.51 -2.68
CA THR A 34 -20.11 0.81 -2.53
C THR A 34 -19.60 0.51 -1.13
N HIS A 35 -20.51 0.47 -0.15
CA HIS A 35 -20.22 0.39 1.29
C HIS A 35 -19.43 1.59 1.80
N GLU A 36 -19.76 2.76 1.25
CA GLU A 36 -19.18 4.06 1.56
C GLU A 36 -20.29 5.13 1.74
N GLU A 37 -21.56 4.71 1.72
CA GLU A 37 -22.74 5.60 1.77
C GLU A 37 -22.90 6.29 3.14
N ASP A 38 -22.39 5.67 4.19
CA ASP A 38 -22.42 6.16 5.57
C ASP A 38 -21.16 6.94 5.94
N GLU A 39 -20.36 7.35 4.95
CA GLU A 39 -19.10 8.06 5.16
C GLU A 39 -19.07 9.42 4.44
N GLU A 40 -18.34 10.37 5.02
CA GLU A 40 -18.06 11.68 4.44
C GLU A 40 -16.63 11.74 3.92
N VAL A 41 -16.46 12.34 2.74
CA VAL A 41 -15.14 12.49 2.10
C VAL A 41 -14.42 13.70 2.69
N LEU A 42 -13.43 13.47 3.56
CA LEU A 42 -12.58 14.53 4.11
C LEU A 42 -11.49 14.99 3.15
N PHE A 43 -11.00 14.07 2.33
CA PHE A 43 -9.94 14.32 1.36
C PHE A 43 -10.16 13.45 0.13
N LYS A 44 -9.90 14.00 -1.06
CA LYS A 44 -9.91 13.27 -2.33
C LYS A 44 -8.83 13.83 -3.24
N MET A 45 -7.93 12.97 -3.73
CA MET A 45 -6.90 13.40 -4.67
C MET A 45 -6.40 12.26 -5.54
N ARG A 46 -6.00 12.61 -6.77
CA ARG A 46 -5.35 11.71 -7.71
C ARG A 46 -3.98 11.28 -7.20
N ALA A 47 -3.70 9.97 -7.19
CA ALA A 47 -2.42 9.41 -6.78
C ALA A 47 -2.07 8.09 -7.49
N LYS A 48 -0.81 7.69 -7.36
CA LYS A 48 -0.33 6.34 -7.68
C LYS A 48 0.20 5.67 -6.41
N LEU A 49 -0.28 4.47 -6.13
CA LEU A 49 0.06 3.67 -4.96
C LEU A 49 0.98 2.51 -5.37
N PHE A 50 1.97 2.26 -4.53
CA PHE A 50 2.93 1.19 -4.64
C PHE A 50 2.93 0.35 -3.35
N ARG A 51 3.30 -0.91 -3.51
CA ARG A 51 3.54 -1.86 -2.42
C ARG A 51 4.99 -2.28 -2.46
N PHE A 52 5.64 -2.34 -1.30
CA PHE A 52 6.97 -2.93 -1.21
C PHE A 52 6.85 -4.46 -1.21
N ASP A 53 7.56 -5.11 -2.11
CA ASP A 53 7.74 -6.55 -2.12
C ASP A 53 8.98 -6.90 -1.30
N GLY A 54 8.78 -7.58 -0.16
CA GLY A 54 9.85 -7.91 0.77
C GLY A 54 10.83 -8.97 0.22
N ASP A 55 10.34 -9.89 -0.62
CA ASP A 55 11.15 -10.98 -1.14
C ASP A 55 12.04 -10.50 -2.29
N ALA A 56 11.49 -9.66 -3.16
CA ALA A 56 12.21 -9.07 -4.29
C ALA A 56 12.92 -7.75 -3.95
N ALA A 57 12.71 -7.21 -2.74
CA ALA A 57 13.23 -5.93 -2.27
C ALA A 57 12.95 -4.75 -3.25
N GLU A 58 11.75 -4.72 -3.83
CA GLU A 58 11.39 -3.74 -4.87
C GLU A 58 9.99 -3.13 -4.66
N TRP A 59 9.76 -1.98 -5.29
CA TRP A 59 8.44 -1.33 -5.30
C TRP A 59 7.61 -1.82 -6.50
N LYS A 60 6.45 -2.43 -6.24
CA LYS A 60 5.48 -2.83 -7.26
C LYS A 60 4.30 -1.86 -7.30
N GLU A 61 3.85 -1.50 -8.51
CA GLU A 61 2.64 -0.68 -8.64
C GLU A 61 1.42 -1.47 -8.13
N ARG A 62 0.70 -0.89 -7.17
CA ARG A 62 -0.51 -1.49 -6.60
C ARG A 62 -1.75 -0.93 -7.25
N GLY A 63 -1.78 0.36 -7.59
CA GLY A 63 -2.90 0.97 -8.31
C GLY A 63 -2.73 2.47 -8.59
N THR A 64 -3.45 2.95 -9.60
CA THR A 64 -3.56 4.39 -9.93
C THR A 64 -5.03 4.78 -9.89
N GLY A 65 -5.35 5.89 -9.21
CA GLY A 65 -6.73 6.26 -8.91
C GLY A 65 -6.85 7.46 -7.97
N ASP A 66 -8.06 7.68 -7.45
CA ASP A 66 -8.30 8.68 -6.41
C ASP A 66 -8.16 8.05 -5.03
N VAL A 67 -7.22 8.56 -4.22
CA VAL A 67 -7.15 8.25 -2.79
C VAL A 67 -8.16 9.11 -2.04
N ARG A 68 -8.90 8.50 -1.11
CA ARG A 68 -9.89 9.17 -0.27
C ARG A 68 -9.64 8.88 1.20
N LEU A 69 -9.82 9.90 2.03
CA LEU A 69 -9.98 9.75 3.47
C LEU A 69 -11.46 9.90 3.79
N LEU A 70 -12.06 8.85 4.34
CA LEU A 70 -13.50 8.73 4.57
C LEU A 70 -13.77 8.66 6.07
N GLU A 71 -14.62 9.56 6.58
CA GLU A 71 -15.06 9.58 7.98
C GLU A 71 -16.45 8.96 8.10
N HIS A 72 -16.62 7.94 8.94
CA HIS A 72 -17.92 7.34 9.18
C HIS A 72 -18.83 8.28 9.99
N LYS A 73 -20.06 8.52 9.52
CA LYS A 73 -21.01 9.48 10.10
C LYS A 73 -21.35 9.23 11.58
N GLU A 74 -21.42 7.95 11.98
CA GLU A 74 -21.77 7.60 13.38
C GLU A 74 -20.57 7.39 14.29
N THR A 75 -19.48 6.76 13.81
CA THR A 75 -18.34 6.38 14.66
C THR A 75 -17.22 7.41 14.61
N HIS A 76 -17.29 8.35 13.67
CA HIS A 76 -16.26 9.35 13.37
C HIS A 76 -14.89 8.78 13.01
N LYS A 77 -14.80 7.45 12.82
CA LYS A 77 -13.56 6.79 12.42
C LYS A 77 -13.23 7.13 10.98
N VAL A 78 -11.98 7.49 10.75
CA VAL A 78 -11.45 7.82 9.43
C VAL A 78 -10.65 6.64 8.87
N ARG A 79 -10.96 6.22 7.64
CA ARG A 79 -10.20 5.22 6.89
C ARG A 79 -9.70 5.78 5.56
N LEU A 80 -8.64 5.19 5.04
CA LEU A 80 -8.15 5.43 3.69
C LEU A 80 -8.72 4.38 2.76
N VAL A 81 -9.35 4.84 1.66
CA VAL A 81 -9.83 3.99 0.58
C VAL A 81 -9.31 4.52 -0.75
N MET A 82 -8.74 3.64 -1.57
CA MET A 82 -8.31 3.96 -2.93
C MET A 82 -8.79 2.88 -3.90
N ARG A 83 -9.31 3.32 -5.05
CA ARG A 83 -9.79 2.42 -6.12
C ARG A 83 -9.02 2.67 -7.41
N ARG A 84 -8.75 1.61 -8.16
CA ARG A 84 -8.10 1.68 -9.47
C ARG A 84 -9.04 2.28 -10.50
N ASP A 85 -8.50 3.07 -11.43
CA ASP A 85 -9.25 3.54 -12.57
C ASP A 85 -9.83 2.39 -13.40
N LYS A 86 -10.97 2.67 -14.03
CA LYS A 86 -11.71 1.80 -14.96
C LYS A 86 -12.28 0.54 -14.32
N THR A 87 -11.47 -0.22 -13.60
CA THR A 87 -11.86 -1.47 -12.92
C THR A 87 -12.58 -1.24 -11.60
N LEU A 88 -12.38 -0.07 -10.97
CA LEU A 88 -12.96 0.31 -9.66
C LEU A 88 -12.61 -0.65 -8.51
N LYS A 89 -11.65 -1.57 -8.72
CA LYS A 89 -11.13 -2.48 -7.71
C LYS A 89 -10.42 -1.68 -6.63
N VAL A 90 -10.72 -2.00 -5.37
CA VAL A 90 -10.03 -1.44 -4.21
C VAL A 90 -8.55 -1.85 -4.28
N CYS A 91 -7.65 -0.89 -4.05
CA CYS A 91 -6.21 -1.11 -3.98
C CYS A 91 -5.57 -0.58 -2.70
N ALA A 92 -6.36 0.01 -1.80
CA ALA A 92 -6.03 0.25 -0.40
C ALA A 92 -7.34 0.42 0.38
N ASN A 93 -7.41 -0.16 1.57
CA ASN A 93 -8.54 -0.04 2.49
C ASN A 93 -8.07 -0.32 3.91
N HIS A 94 -7.77 0.71 4.69
CA HIS A 94 -7.34 0.54 6.08
C HIS A 94 -7.72 1.76 6.93
N VAL A 95 -7.91 1.52 8.22
CA VAL A 95 -8.11 2.60 9.21
C VAL A 95 -6.83 3.40 9.35
N ILE A 96 -6.95 4.72 9.51
CA ILE A 96 -5.82 5.59 9.81
C ILE A 96 -5.48 5.49 11.28
N SER A 97 -4.50 4.67 11.63
CA SER A 97 -4.11 4.45 13.03
C SER A 97 -3.12 5.52 13.52
N ASN A 98 -3.14 5.80 14.83
CA ASN A 98 -2.29 6.82 15.46
C ASN A 98 -0.79 6.46 15.45
N ASP A 99 -0.44 5.20 15.26
CA ASP A 99 0.93 4.69 15.17
C ASP A 99 1.54 4.82 13.75
N MET A 100 0.72 5.02 12.72
CA MET A 100 1.20 5.20 11.35
C MET A 100 2.08 6.46 11.24
N ARG A 101 3.14 6.42 10.43
CA ARG A 101 4.03 7.56 10.21
C ARG A 101 4.31 7.69 8.73
N LEU A 102 3.94 8.83 8.14
CA LEU A 102 4.31 9.18 6.78
C LEU A 102 5.79 9.60 6.75
N GLN A 103 6.63 8.78 6.14
CA GLN A 103 8.04 9.04 5.95
C GLN A 103 8.30 9.52 4.52
N PRO A 104 9.18 10.52 4.30
CA PRO A 104 9.54 10.94 2.96
C PRO A 104 10.26 9.80 2.23
N ASN A 105 9.99 9.63 0.94
CA ASN A 105 10.70 8.64 0.11
C ASN A 105 12.01 9.26 -0.41
N ILE A 106 13.10 8.50 -0.37
CA ILE A 106 14.41 8.97 -0.86
C ILE A 106 14.32 9.25 -2.35
N GLY A 107 14.73 10.44 -2.78
CA GLY A 107 14.70 10.86 -4.19
C GLY A 107 13.33 11.28 -4.71
N SER A 108 12.33 11.48 -3.83
CA SER A 108 11.02 12.04 -4.22
C SER A 108 10.52 13.05 -3.19
N ASP A 109 10.22 14.26 -3.65
CA ASP A 109 9.59 15.33 -2.87
C ASP A 109 8.04 15.25 -2.84
N ARG A 110 7.48 14.33 -3.62
CA ARG A 110 6.04 14.15 -3.86
C ARG A 110 5.56 12.75 -3.49
N SER A 111 6.25 12.09 -2.57
CA SER A 111 5.90 10.73 -2.14
C SER A 111 6.07 10.50 -0.65
N TRP A 112 5.15 9.73 -0.09
CA TRP A 112 5.18 9.29 1.30
C TRP A 112 5.17 7.77 1.38
N VAL A 113 5.82 7.23 2.40
CA VAL A 113 5.89 5.80 2.73
C VAL A 113 5.36 5.59 4.13
N TRP A 114 4.55 4.54 4.34
CA TRP A 114 4.11 4.13 5.68
C TRP A 114 3.85 2.63 5.74
N LYS A 115 3.80 2.10 6.97
CA LYS A 115 3.44 0.72 7.24
C LYS A 115 1.98 0.64 7.68
N VAL A 116 1.30 -0.41 7.22
CA VAL A 116 -0.08 -0.73 7.55
C VAL A 116 -0.10 -2.13 8.14
N ALA A 117 -0.64 -2.30 9.34
CA ALA A 117 -0.71 -3.61 9.99
C ALA A 117 -1.80 -4.52 9.37
N ALA A 118 -2.92 -3.93 8.94
CA ALA A 118 -4.02 -4.65 8.32
C ALA A 118 -4.66 -3.80 7.22
N ASP A 119 -4.31 -4.07 5.96
CA ASP A 119 -4.97 -3.55 4.77
C ASP A 119 -5.97 -4.58 4.22
N TYR A 120 -7.19 -4.12 3.96
CA TYR A 120 -8.36 -4.90 3.56
C TYR A 120 -8.69 -4.71 2.07
N SER A 121 -7.72 -4.33 1.23
CA SER A 121 -7.96 -4.29 -0.23
C SER A 121 -8.01 -5.68 -0.85
N GLU A 122 -7.41 -6.67 -0.18
CA GLU A 122 -7.44 -8.09 -0.52
C GLU A 122 -8.03 -8.87 0.67
N SER A 123 -8.45 -10.11 0.44
CA SER A 123 -8.93 -11.03 1.48
C SER A 123 -8.08 -12.29 1.50
N PRO A 124 -7.44 -12.66 2.63
CA PRO A 124 -7.53 -12.04 3.96
C PRO A 124 -6.77 -10.69 4.08
N PRO A 125 -6.97 -9.92 5.17
CA PRO A 125 -6.23 -8.68 5.41
C PRO A 125 -4.73 -8.92 5.53
N THR A 126 -3.92 -8.00 5.01
CA THR A 126 -2.46 -8.15 4.94
C THR A 126 -1.72 -6.97 5.55
N ALA A 127 -0.56 -7.24 6.17
CA ALA A 127 0.36 -6.19 6.58
C ALA A 127 1.15 -5.71 5.34
N GLU A 128 1.21 -4.40 5.14
CA GLU A 128 1.76 -3.81 3.91
C GLU A 128 2.69 -2.65 4.23
N THR A 129 3.75 -2.49 3.44
CA THR A 129 4.51 -1.24 3.38
C THR A 129 4.14 -0.53 2.08
N LEU A 130 3.44 0.59 2.20
CA LEU A 130 2.86 1.32 1.09
C LEU A 130 3.66 2.58 0.81
N ALA A 131 3.77 2.93 -0.47
CA ALA A 131 4.22 4.24 -0.90
C ALA A 131 3.19 4.87 -1.82
N ILE A 132 2.90 6.15 -1.61
CA ILE A 132 1.98 6.91 -2.46
C ILE A 132 2.72 8.07 -3.11
N ARG A 133 2.46 8.29 -4.40
CA ARG A 133 3.03 9.39 -5.18
C ARG A 133 1.93 10.28 -5.73
N PHE A 134 2.12 11.58 -5.57
CA PHE A 134 1.23 12.62 -6.09
C PHE A 134 1.84 13.31 -7.31
N ALA A 135 1.04 14.17 -7.96
CA ALA A 135 1.49 14.91 -9.13
C ALA A 135 2.68 15.84 -8.82
N ASN A 136 2.64 16.53 -7.68
CA ASN A 136 3.63 17.51 -7.23
C ASN A 136 3.78 17.47 -5.70
N SER A 137 4.76 18.21 -5.18
CA SER A 137 5.08 18.32 -3.75
C SER A 137 3.95 18.97 -2.94
N ASP A 138 3.28 19.99 -3.50
CA ASP A 138 2.15 20.66 -2.83
C ASP A 138 1.00 19.69 -2.52
N ASN A 139 0.63 18.86 -3.51
CA ASN A 139 -0.38 17.83 -3.35
C ASN A 139 0.02 16.77 -2.31
N ALA A 140 1.30 16.40 -2.28
CA ALA A 140 1.83 15.50 -1.27
C ALA A 140 1.77 16.14 0.14
N GLY A 141 2.03 17.44 0.24
CA GLY A 141 1.86 18.21 1.48
C GLY A 141 0.42 18.23 1.97
N GLN A 142 -0.54 18.52 1.08
CA GLN A 142 -1.97 18.51 1.40
C GLN A 142 -2.44 17.13 1.91
N PHE A 143 -2.00 16.05 1.25
CA PHE A 143 -2.29 14.69 1.72
C PHE A 143 -1.72 14.44 3.11
N LYS A 144 -0.47 14.83 3.36
CA LYS A 144 0.16 14.64 4.66
C LYS A 144 -0.61 15.37 5.76
N THR A 145 -0.99 16.62 5.53
CA THR A 145 -1.80 17.40 6.48
C THR A 145 -3.13 16.70 6.77
N ALA A 146 -3.88 16.30 5.73
CA ALA A 146 -5.16 15.63 5.90
C ALA A 146 -5.03 14.25 6.60
N PHE A 147 -3.95 13.52 6.32
CA PHE A 147 -3.66 12.24 6.96
C PHE A 147 -3.37 12.41 8.45
N GLU A 148 -2.53 13.38 8.84
CA GLU A 148 -2.21 13.67 10.24
C GLU A 148 -3.43 14.21 11.01
N GLU A 149 -4.30 14.99 10.36
CA GLU A 149 -5.59 15.40 10.93
C GLU A 149 -6.52 14.19 11.17
N ALA A 150 -6.60 13.27 10.21
CA ALA A 150 -7.34 12.01 10.38
C ALA A 150 -6.79 11.16 11.53
N GLN A 151 -5.46 11.10 11.71
CA GLN A 151 -4.84 10.43 12.86
C GLN A 151 -5.28 11.04 14.19
N LYS A 152 -5.29 12.37 14.29
CA LYS A 152 -5.73 13.08 15.51
C LYS A 152 -7.20 12.81 15.80
N LYS A 153 -8.06 12.83 14.77
CA LYS A 153 -9.49 12.47 14.92
C LYS A 153 -9.65 11.06 15.47
N ASN A 154 -8.97 10.09 14.87
CA ASN A 154 -9.06 8.69 15.30
C ASN A 154 -8.49 8.44 16.71
N ALA A 155 -7.41 9.13 17.08
CA ALA A 155 -6.83 9.03 18.43
C ALA A 155 -7.81 9.50 19.52
N GLY A 156 -8.67 10.47 19.23
CA GLY A 156 -9.70 10.95 20.16
C GLY A 156 -10.88 9.98 20.35
N LEU A 157 -10.98 8.93 19.52
CA LEU A 157 -12.13 8.01 19.47
C LEU A 157 -11.81 6.63 20.03
N THR A 158 -10.53 6.28 20.22
CA THR A 158 -10.15 5.05 20.91
C THR A 158 -10.38 5.22 22.41
N PRO A 159 -11.31 4.49 23.04
CA PRO A 159 -11.35 4.43 24.49
C PRO A 159 -10.04 3.83 24.99
N ALA A 160 -9.42 4.47 25.98
CA ALA A 160 -8.35 3.85 26.75
C ALA A 160 -8.92 2.60 27.43
N THR A 161 -8.70 1.43 26.86
CA THR A 161 -9.13 0.17 27.47
C THR A 161 -8.10 -0.92 27.17
N GLU A 162 -6.96 -0.80 27.85
CA GLU A 162 -6.10 -1.93 28.21
C GLU A 162 -5.75 -1.80 29.70
N GLU A 163 -6.74 -2.00 30.57
CA GLU A 163 -6.50 -2.41 31.96
C GLU A 163 -7.75 -3.08 32.53
N ALA A 164 -7.94 -4.39 32.26
CA ALA A 164 -8.62 -5.36 33.11
C ALA A 164 -8.87 -6.69 32.38
N ALA A 165 -7.86 -7.56 32.31
CA ALA A 165 -8.08 -9.01 32.26
C ALA A 165 -6.76 -9.77 32.53
N SER A 166 -6.29 -9.72 33.77
CA SER A 166 -5.32 -10.71 34.26
C SER A 166 -5.67 -11.14 35.68
N LYS A 167 -6.47 -12.21 35.79
CA LYS A 167 -6.31 -13.21 36.85
C LYS A 167 -6.95 -14.54 36.44
N PRO A 168 -6.19 -15.65 36.42
CA PRO A 168 -6.71 -16.99 36.25
C PRO A 168 -7.12 -17.57 37.61
N ALA A 169 -8.19 -18.38 37.63
CA ALA A 169 -8.47 -19.30 38.73
C ALA A 169 -9.06 -20.59 38.16
N ASP A 170 -8.44 -21.68 38.58
CA ASP A 170 -8.54 -23.07 38.12
C ASP A 170 -9.67 -23.85 38.82
N ALA A 171 -9.95 -25.05 38.26
CA ALA A 171 -10.58 -26.25 38.84
C ALA A 171 -12.06 -26.62 38.51
N THR A 172 -12.16 -27.59 37.58
CA THR A 172 -13.21 -28.59 37.23
C THR A 172 -13.44 -29.67 38.34
N PRO A 173 -14.22 -30.80 38.20
CA PRO A 173 -15.20 -31.27 37.19
C PRO A 173 -16.46 -32.07 37.72
N ALA A 174 -17.35 -32.49 36.79
CA ALA A 174 -17.86 -33.88 36.58
C ALA A 174 -19.39 -34.05 36.41
N SER A 175 -19.80 -34.66 35.28
CA SER A 175 -20.79 -35.75 35.23
C SER A 175 -20.72 -36.50 33.88
N ALA A 176 -20.95 -37.80 33.92
CA ALA A 176 -20.54 -38.82 32.96
C ALA A 176 -21.68 -39.33 32.03
N GLY A 177 -21.30 -40.01 30.93
CA GLY A 177 -22.19 -40.88 30.15
C GLY A 177 -21.55 -41.49 28.89
N ALA A 178 -20.98 -42.71 29.05
CA ALA A 178 -20.82 -43.90 28.16
C ALA A 178 -21.00 -43.77 26.61
N ALA A 179 -20.32 -44.51 25.69
CA ALA A 179 -19.54 -45.75 25.74
C ALA A 179 -18.83 -46.06 24.38
N VAL A 180 -17.74 -46.87 24.43
CA VAL A 180 -17.30 -47.97 23.51
C VAL A 180 -16.36 -47.71 22.29
N THR A 181 -15.10 -48.18 22.47
CA THR A 181 -14.07 -48.90 21.62
C THR A 181 -13.88 -48.57 20.12
N THR A 182 -12.67 -48.47 19.56
CA THR A 182 -11.65 -49.55 19.38
C THR A 182 -10.20 -49.05 19.21
N GLU A 183 -9.24 -49.93 19.53
CA GLU A 183 -7.77 -49.85 19.48
C GLU A 183 -7.15 -49.51 18.10
N THR A 184 -5.93 -48.93 18.06
CA THR A 184 -4.68 -49.60 17.60
C THR A 184 -3.46 -48.72 17.94
N ALA A 185 -2.34 -49.37 18.31
CA ALA A 185 -1.11 -48.85 18.88
C ALA A 185 0.02 -48.52 17.86
N ALA A 186 1.04 -47.80 18.35
CA ALA A 186 2.51 -47.82 18.06
C ALA A 186 3.08 -46.38 18.09
N GLU A 187 3.85 -45.92 19.10
CA GLU A 187 5.29 -46.15 19.39
C GLU A 187 6.22 -45.90 18.17
N ALA A 188 7.37 -45.20 18.20
CA ALA A 188 8.11 -44.46 19.23
C ALA A 188 9.29 -43.66 18.57
N LYS A 189 9.83 -42.71 19.35
CA LYS A 189 11.28 -42.36 19.55
C LYS A 189 12.10 -41.57 18.50
N ALA A 190 12.70 -40.47 19.03
CA ALA A 190 14.09 -39.97 18.86
C ALA A 190 14.60 -39.59 17.44
N GLU A 191 15.57 -38.71 17.21
CA GLU A 191 16.66 -38.17 18.03
C GLU A 191 17.22 -36.89 17.38
N ALA A 192 18.08 -36.21 18.14
CA ALA A 192 18.84 -35.02 17.79
C ALA A 192 19.84 -35.21 16.63
N ALA A 193 20.22 -34.09 15.98
CA ALA A 193 21.47 -33.99 15.23
C ALA A 193 22.09 -32.60 15.40
N ASP A 194 23.20 -32.60 16.13
CA ASP A 194 24.26 -31.59 16.11
C ASP A 194 25.01 -31.67 14.77
N SER A 195 25.44 -30.53 14.21
CA SER A 195 26.69 -30.48 13.45
C SER A 195 27.20 -29.05 13.35
N LYS A 196 28.21 -28.77 14.16
CA LYS A 196 29.21 -27.71 14.00
C LYS A 196 30.13 -28.03 12.82
N ALA A 197 30.37 -27.07 11.93
CA ALA A 197 31.58 -26.99 11.11
C ALA A 197 32.03 -25.53 10.92
N GLU A 198 33.20 -25.23 11.50
CA GLU A 198 34.16 -24.15 11.19
C GLU A 198 34.59 -24.22 9.70
N ALA A 199 35.18 -23.24 9.02
CA ALA A 199 35.73 -21.91 9.32
C ALA A 199 35.93 -21.16 7.97
N ALA A 200 35.94 -19.83 7.99
CA ALA A 200 36.83 -19.02 7.14
C ALA A 200 36.87 -17.58 7.68
N ASP A 201 37.99 -17.26 8.33
CA ASP A 201 38.43 -15.93 8.73
C ASP A 201 39.09 -15.22 7.54
N SER A 202 38.80 -13.94 7.35
CA SER A 202 39.78 -12.96 6.88
C SER A 202 39.24 -11.53 7.05
N LYS A 203 39.90 -10.76 7.93
CA LYS A 203 39.77 -9.31 8.04
C LYS A 203 41.18 -8.70 8.14
N ALA A 204 41.48 -7.77 7.25
CA ALA A 204 42.21 -6.50 7.46
C ALA A 204 42.61 -5.95 6.07
N ASP A 205 42.07 -4.81 5.61
CA ASP A 205 42.40 -3.42 5.96
C ASP A 205 43.63 -2.92 5.18
N GLU A 206 43.43 -2.00 4.22
CA GLU A 206 44.27 -0.81 4.09
C GLU A 206 43.59 0.25 3.18
N ALA A 207 43.45 1.46 3.69
CA ALA A 207 43.24 2.69 2.91
C ALA A 207 44.52 3.04 2.12
N PRO A 208 44.50 4.04 1.22
CA PRO A 208 44.96 5.34 1.71
C PRO A 208 44.24 6.55 1.11
N ALA A 209 44.69 7.69 1.62
CA ALA A 209 44.13 9.01 1.61
C ALA A 209 44.32 9.84 0.33
N SER A 210 43.67 11.01 0.39
CA SER A 210 43.71 12.19 -0.47
C SER A 210 45.08 12.67 -0.94
N ALA A 211 45.11 13.29 -2.13
CA ALA A 211 45.89 14.49 -2.39
C ALA A 211 45.23 15.35 -3.49
N ALA A 212 45.04 16.63 -3.18
CA ALA A 212 44.58 17.69 -4.07
C ALA A 212 45.76 18.36 -4.79
N THR A 213 45.54 18.85 -6.01
CA THR A 213 46.16 20.00 -6.73
C THR A 213 45.43 20.06 -8.08
N ASP A 214 45.19 21.15 -8.80
CA ASP A 214 45.30 22.60 -8.65
C ASP A 214 44.54 23.14 -9.88
N SER A 215 43.70 24.17 -9.74
CA SER A 215 43.30 25.04 -10.85
C SER A 215 42.85 26.37 -10.29
N SER A 216 43.84 27.24 -10.18
CA SER A 216 43.77 28.66 -9.87
C SER A 216 42.70 29.41 -10.67
N ALA A 217 41.89 30.19 -9.96
CA ALA A 217 41.14 31.30 -10.50
C ALA A 217 42.07 32.49 -10.83
N THR A 218 41.75 33.22 -11.90
CA THR A 218 42.18 34.62 -12.07
C THR A 218 41.00 35.49 -12.48
N ALA A 219 41.10 36.74 -12.02
CA ALA A 219 40.02 37.63 -11.66
C ALA A 219 39.36 38.37 -12.84
N ALA A 220 38.13 38.81 -12.56
CA ALA A 220 37.41 39.85 -13.25
C ALA A 220 38.13 41.20 -13.16
N THR A 221 38.07 41.98 -14.25
CA THR A 221 38.07 43.44 -14.19
C THR A 221 36.94 43.95 -15.07
N ALA A 222 36.11 44.80 -14.47
CA ALA A 222 35.13 45.64 -15.15
C ALA A 222 35.81 46.95 -15.53
N ASP A 223 35.49 47.49 -16.71
CA ASP A 223 35.70 48.89 -17.02
C ASP A 223 34.53 49.41 -17.86
N ALA A 224 34.18 50.67 -17.60
CA ALA A 224 33.03 51.40 -18.12
C ALA A 224 33.52 52.60 -18.95
N GLY A 225 32.85 52.93 -20.04
CA GLY A 225 33.03 54.18 -20.81
C GLY A 225 32.76 53.95 -22.30
N ALA A 226 31.69 54.50 -22.87
CA ALA A 226 31.69 55.78 -23.62
C ALA A 226 32.58 55.67 -24.88
N GLU A 227 32.04 55.50 -26.08
CA GLU A 227 31.22 56.43 -26.88
C GLU A 227 30.56 55.66 -28.04
#